data_AF-A0A2J6QR54-F1
#
_entry.id   AF-A0A2J6QR54-F1
#
_cell.length_a   1.000
_cell.length_b   1.000
_cell.length_c   1.000
_cell.angle_alpha   90.00
_cell.angle_beta   90.00
_cell.angle_gamma   90.00
#
_symmetry.space_group_name_H-M   'P 1'
#
loop_
_entity.id
_entity.type
_entity.pdbx_description
1 polymer ?
#
loop_
_entity_poly.entity_id
_entity_poly.type
_entity_poly.pdbx_seq_one_letter_code
_entity_poly.pdbx_strand_id
1 'polypeptide(L)' 'GNHLFISNSGYIGLVPDQAKLSDSICFIQGARALFVVRQGLRYRYQLIGQCYLHGLMKGE' A
#
# COMPACT_ATOMS: atom_id res chain seq x y z
N GLY A 1 -4.89 7.86 -11.30
CA GLY A 1 -3.43 7.90 -11.51
C GLY A 1 -2.76 7.10 -10.42
N ASN A 2 -1.44 6.93 -10.55
CA ASN A 2 -0.60 6.37 -9.50
C ASN A 2 0.55 7.35 -9.21
N HIS A 3 0.94 7.46 -7.93
CA HIS A 3 2.11 8.22 -7.51
C HIS A 3 3.27 7.28 -7.15
N LEU A 4 4.47 7.69 -7.55
CA LEU A 4 5.71 7.08 -7.06
C LEU A 4 5.92 7.49 -5.60
N PHE A 5 6.35 6.53 -4.78
CA PHE A 5 6.72 6.81 -3.39
C PHE A 5 7.94 6.00 -2.97
N ILE A 6 8.58 6.45 -1.89
CA ILE A 6 9.61 5.72 -1.16
C ILE A 6 9.10 5.52 0.26
N SER A 7 8.99 4.27 0.70
CA SER A 7 8.59 3.93 2.08
C SER A 7 9.70 4.28 3.08
N ASN A 8 9.36 4.42 4.36
CA ASN A 8 10.33 4.62 5.44
C ASN A 8 11.40 3.51 5.53
N SER A 9 11.10 2.30 5.04
CA SER A 9 12.04 1.18 5.00
C SER A 9 12.90 1.15 3.72
N GLY A 10 12.82 2.19 2.87
CA GLY A 10 13.65 2.34 1.67
C GLY A 10 13.08 1.68 0.40
N TYR A 11 11.91 1.05 0.45
CA TYR A 11 11.28 0.46 -0.74
C TYR A 11 10.70 1.54 -1.65
N ILE A 12 10.89 1.38 -2.96
CA ILE A 12 10.25 2.20 -4.00
C ILE A 12 8.99 1.50 -4.52
N GLY A 13 7.95 2.27 -4.85
CA GLY A 13 6.72 1.68 -5.35
C GLY A 13 5.73 2.68 -5.93
N LEU A 14 4.56 2.16 -6.30
CA LEU A 14 3.43 2.90 -6.85
C LEU A 14 2.21 2.75 -5.93
N VAL A 15 1.57 3.87 -5.61
CA VAL A 15 0.34 3.95 -4.80
C VAL A 15 -0.76 4.71 -5.56
N PRO A 16 -2.05 4.47 -5.27
CA PRO A 16 -3.14 5.23 -5.88
C PRO A 16 -3.08 6.70 -5.49
N ASP A 17 -3.64 7.58 -6.33
CA ASP A 17 -3.64 9.05 -6.11
C ASP A 17 -4.21 9.50 -4.76
N GLN A 18 -5.05 8.67 -4.14
CA GLN A 18 -5.74 8.96 -2.89
C GLN A 18 -4.88 8.63 -1.65
N ALA A 19 -3.71 8.03 -1.85
CA ALA A 19 -2.76 7.68 -0.80
C ALA A 19 -2.17 8.94 -0.16
N LYS A 20 -1.93 8.85 1.16
CA LYS A 20 -1.35 9.90 1.99
C LYS A 20 -0.18 9.35 2.79
N LEU A 21 0.70 10.23 3.26
CA LEU A 21 1.87 9.86 4.08
C LEU A 21 1.50 9.11 5.38
N SER A 22 0.29 9.29 5.89
CA SER A 22 -0.22 8.59 7.07
C SER A 22 -0.75 7.18 6.78
N ASP A 23 -0.81 6.78 5.51
CA ASP A 23 -1.35 5.48 5.12
C ASP A 23 -0.32 4.38 5.31
N SER A 24 -0.80 3.17 5.55
CA SER A 24 0.03 1.99 5.74
C SER A 24 -0.10 1.05 4.56
N ILE A 25 0.96 0.28 4.31
CA ILE A 25 0.97 -0.76 3.29
C ILE A 25 0.77 -2.09 3.99
N CYS A 26 -0.20 -2.87 3.52
CA CYS A 26 -0.60 -4.12 4.13
C CYS A 26 -0.63 -5.24 3.09
N PHE A 27 -0.10 -6.40 3.49
CA PHE A 27 -0.34 -7.65 2.80
C PHE A 27 -1.56 -8.33 3.42
N ILE A 28 -2.66 -8.39 2.66
CA ILE A 28 -3.87 -9.08 3.10
C ILE A 28 -3.67 -10.57 2.84
N GLN A 29 -3.83 -11.40 3.88
CA GLN A 29 -3.66 -12.85 3.76
C GLN A 29 -4.57 -13.41 2.65
N GLY A 30 -3.98 -14.19 1.74
CA GLY A 30 -4.68 -14.77 0.59
C GLY A 30 -4.75 -13.87 -0.63
N ALA A 31 -4.40 -12.58 -0.53
CA ALA A 31 -4.30 -11.70 -1.68
C ALA A 31 -2.96 -11.88 -2.41
N ARG A 32 -2.96 -11.60 -3.72
CA ARG A 32 -1.78 -11.62 -4.59
C ARG A 32 -1.16 -10.24 -4.81
N ALA A 33 -1.60 -9.24 -4.04
CA ALA A 33 -1.18 -7.85 -4.18
C ALA A 33 -1.01 -7.20 -2.80
N LEU A 34 -0.28 -6.08 -2.76
CA LEU A 34 -0.21 -5.19 -1.60
C LEU A 34 -1.32 -4.16 -1.69
N PHE A 35 -1.72 -3.64 -0.53
CA PHE A 35 -2.79 -2.65 -0.44
C PHE A 35 -2.37 -1.48 0.43
N VAL A 36 -2.79 -0.29 0.03
CA VAL A 36 -2.79 0.89 0.88
C VAL A 36 -4.04 0.87 1.73
N VAL A 37 -3.84 0.94 3.05
CA VAL A 37 -4.90 1.01 4.04
C VAL A 37 -4.73 2.26 4.91
N ARG A 38 -5.84 2.88 5.27
CA ARG A 38 -5.86 4.04 6.17
C ARG A 38 -6.57 3.65 7.46
N GLN A 39 -5.93 3.93 8.60
CA GLN A 39 -6.55 3.69 9.90
C GLN A 39 -7.79 4.58 10.07
N GLY A 40 -8.91 3.95 10.42
CA GLY A 40 -10.16 4.61 10.78
C GLY A 40 -10.46 4.51 12.27
N LEU A 41 -11.74 4.63 12.64
CA LEU A 41 -12.18 4.52 14.03
C LEU A 41 -12.20 3.05 14.50
N ARG A 42 -11.67 2.78 15.70
CA ARG A 42 -11.81 1.52 16.45
C ARG A 42 -11.54 0.25 15.62
N TYR A 43 -10.28 -0.11 15.44
CA TYR A 43 -9.84 -1.33 14.74
C TYR A 43 -10.35 -1.49 13.30
N ARG A 44 -10.87 -0.43 12.69
CA ARG A 44 -11.28 -0.41 11.29
C ARG A 44 -10.20 0.24 10.45
N TYR A 45 -10.03 -0.30 9.26
CA TYR A 45 -9.17 0.26 8.23
C TYR A 45 -10.02 0.50 6.99
N GLN A 46 -9.80 1.63 6.33
CA GLN A 46 -10.34 1.90 5.01
C GLN A 46 -9.34 1.37 3.97
N LEU A 47 -9.85 0.59 3.01
CA LEU A 47 -9.09 0.20 1.84
C LEU A 47 -8.99 1.39 0.88
N ILE A 48 -7.77 1.89 0.62
CA ILE A 48 -7.54 2.99 -0.32
C ILE A 48 -7.35 2.43 -1.73
N GLY A 49 -6.62 1.32 -1.87
CA GLY A 49 -6.44 0.65 -3.16
C GLY A 49 -5.26 -0.30 -3.17
N GLN A 50 -5.02 -0.94 -4.31
CA GLN A 50 -3.84 -1.77 -4.54
C GLN A 50 -2.59 -0.90 -4.71
N CYS A 51 -1.44 -1.41 -4.27
CA CYS A 51 -0.14 -0.81 -4.53
C CYS A 51 0.87 -1.86 -5.01
N TYR A 52 1.94 -1.35 -5.60
CA TYR A 52 3.08 -2.14 -6.04
C TYR A 52 4.33 -1.66 -5.29
N LEU A 53 5.11 -2.59 -4.74
CA LEU A 53 6.42 -2.29 -4.17
C LEU A 53 7.44 -3.13 -4.91
N HIS A 54 8.46 -2.47 -5.42
CA HIS A 54 9.53 -3.11 -6.15
C HIS A 54 10.31 -4.06 -5.24
N GLY A 55 10.52 -5.30 -5.69
CA GLY A 55 11.27 -6.33 -4.96
C GLY A 55 10.54 -7.02 -3.80
N LEU A 56 9.39 -6.51 -3.38
CA LEU A 56 8.58 -7.13 -2.30
C LEU A 56 7.52 -8.09 -2.81
N MET A 57 6.98 -7.81 -3.99
CA MET A 57 6.11 -8.75 -4.69
C MET A 57 6.97 -9.51 -5.70
N LYS A 58 7.07 -10.84 -5.53
CA LYS A 58 7.42 -11.73 -6.64
C LYS A 58 6.22 -11.75 -7.58
N GLY A 59 6.06 -10.68 -8.35
CA GLY A 59 5.35 -10.79 -9.61
C GLY A 59 6.20 -11.72 -10.45
N GLU A 60 5.64 -12.86 -10.86
CA GLU A 60 6.15 -13.52 -12.06
C GLU A 60 6.19 -12.51 -13.22
#